data_AF-A0A2N2XA65-F1
#
_entry.id   AF-A0A2N2XA65-F1
#
_cell.length_a   1.000
_cell.length_b   1.000
_cell.length_c   1.000
_cell.angle_alpha   90.00
_cell.angle_beta   90.00
_cell.angle_gamma   90.00
#
_symmetry.space_group_name_H-M   'P 1'
#
loop_
_entity.id
_entity.type
_entity.pdbx_description
1 polymer ?
#
loop_
_entity_poly.entity_id
_entity_poly.type
_entity_poly.pdbx_seq_one_letter_code
_entity_poly.pdbx_strand_id
1 'polypeptide(L)'
;MNSIQKLNSSLLDTWIYSAEEWNTYVKEAKIFKKEDNRYFGAAILIAGIPFLMFFRNTGFLMAIAFVIPFAILLPYLRNKIANTTIKETTKEAYVTFYSEFLDVNGTIIDLFTDKKWIKNMVILPAKKGLPMLEIEIAWHTRKGNTFDETRVPIPTKKLEKAEELIEYYRFYK
;
A
#
# COMPACT_ATOMS: atom_id res chain seq x y z
N MET A 1 15.31 -14.89 2.91
CA MET A 1 16.27 -13.96 3.53
C MET A 1 16.68 -14.57 4.86
N ASN A 2 17.98 -14.83 5.06
CA ASN A 2 18.47 -15.44 6.30
C ASN A 2 18.35 -14.43 7.45
N SER A 3 18.02 -14.90 8.65
CA SER A 3 17.94 -14.10 9.88
C SER A 3 19.18 -13.23 10.16
N ILE A 4 20.31 -13.59 9.56
CA ILE A 4 21.60 -12.91 9.67
C ILE A 4 21.62 -11.54 8.96
N GLN A 5 20.87 -11.34 7.88
CA GLN A 5 20.85 -10.05 7.15
C GLN A 5 20.14 -8.94 7.95
N LYS A 6 19.08 -9.31 8.69
CA LYS A 6 18.35 -8.38 9.58
C LYS A 6 19.17 -7.85 10.76
N LEU A 7 20.29 -8.49 11.11
CA LEU A 7 21.16 -8.07 12.21
C LEU A 7 22.09 -6.90 11.86
N ASN A 8 22.28 -6.59 10.56
CA ASN A 8 23.20 -5.55 10.10
C ASN A 8 22.50 -4.28 9.60
N SER A 9 21.17 -4.22 9.61
CA SER A 9 20.46 -3.01 9.19
C SER A 9 20.55 -1.92 10.26
N SER A 10 20.99 -0.73 9.89
CA SER A 10 21.03 0.41 10.81
C SER A 10 19.63 0.95 11.06
N LEU A 11 19.28 1.14 12.34
CA LEU A 11 18.10 1.89 12.75
C LEU A 11 18.24 3.35 12.29
N LEU A 12 17.23 3.87 11.58
CA LEU A 12 17.22 5.25 11.06
C LEU A 12 16.33 6.16 11.89
N ASP A 13 15.09 5.76 12.16
CA ASP A 13 14.16 6.51 13.01
C ASP A 13 13.05 5.59 13.54
N THR A 14 12.41 6.02 14.62
CA THR A 14 11.21 5.39 15.17
C THR A 14 10.13 6.43 15.35
N TRP A 15 8.98 6.19 14.73
CA TRP A 15 7.77 6.98 14.86
C TRP A 15 6.80 6.26 15.78
N ILE A 16 6.31 6.99 16.78
CA ILE A 16 5.38 6.50 17.79
C ILE A 16 4.08 7.26 17.64
N TYR A 17 2.97 6.54 17.66
CA TYR A 17 1.63 7.11 17.55
C TYR A 17 0.82 6.69 18.76
N SER A 18 0.00 7.62 19.25
CA SER A 18 -1.09 7.25 20.13
C SER A 18 -2.07 6.31 19.41
N ALA A 19 -2.80 5.51 20.17
CA ALA A 19 -3.84 4.65 19.61
C ALA A 19 -4.90 5.46 18.82
N GLU A 20 -5.20 6.69 19.25
CA GLU A 20 -6.16 7.58 18.59
C GLU A 20 -5.66 8.06 17.22
N GLU A 21 -4.41 8.53 17.14
CA GLU A 21 -3.78 8.95 15.89
C GLU A 21 -3.71 7.79 14.89
N TRP A 22 -3.28 6.61 15.36
CA TRP A 22 -3.22 5.42 14.52
C TRP A 22 -4.60 5.00 14.01
N ASN A 23 -5.60 4.98 14.88
CA ASN A 23 -6.96 4.60 14.49
C ASN A 23 -7.59 5.61 13.53
N THR A 24 -7.21 6.88 13.61
CA THR A 24 -7.59 7.90 12.63
C THR A 24 -6.99 7.59 11.26
N TYR A 25 -5.69 7.30 11.19
CA TYR A 25 -5.03 6.84 9.96
C TYR A 25 -5.70 5.57 9.40
N VAL A 26 -5.97 4.57 10.24
CA VAL A 26 -6.60 3.31 9.80
C VAL A 26 -7.97 3.58 9.18
N LYS A 27 -8.78 4.46 9.77
CA LYS A 27 -10.09 4.84 9.22
C LYS A 27 -9.96 5.50 7.86
N GLU A 28 -9.02 6.45 7.73
CA GLU A 28 -8.77 7.15 6.46
C GLU A 28 -8.26 6.20 5.37
N ALA A 29 -7.30 5.33 5.71
CA ALA A 29 -6.78 4.33 4.79
C ALA A 29 -7.86 3.34 4.32
N LYS A 30 -8.75 2.90 5.22
CA LYS A 30 -9.92 2.07 4.88
C LYS A 30 -10.88 2.80 3.94
N ILE A 31 -11.14 4.09 4.17
CA ILE A 31 -12.01 4.90 3.29
C ILE A 31 -11.40 5.01 1.89
N PHE A 32 -10.12 5.36 1.81
CA PHE A 32 -9.40 5.48 0.53
C PHE A 32 -9.44 4.16 -0.26
N LYS A 33 -9.12 3.03 0.39
CA LYS A 33 -9.19 1.71 -0.26
C LYS A 33 -10.60 1.33 -0.69
N LYS A 34 -11.63 1.73 0.08
CA LYS A 34 -13.03 1.51 -0.31
C LYS A 34 -13.40 2.32 -1.55
N GLU A 35 -12.91 3.54 -1.68
CA GLU A 35 -13.13 4.40 -2.84
C GLU A 35 -12.45 3.82 -4.09
N ASP A 36 -11.16 3.45 -3.98
CA ASP A 36 -10.40 2.81 -5.05
C ASP A 36 -11.04 1.49 -5.53
N ASN A 37 -11.53 0.66 -4.59
CA ASN A 37 -12.26 -0.57 -4.94
C ASN A 37 -13.57 -0.31 -5.71
N ARG A 38 -14.25 0.81 -5.48
CA ARG A 38 -15.43 1.18 -6.29
C ARG A 38 -15.03 1.55 -7.71
N TYR A 39 -13.97 2.35 -7.87
CA TYR A 39 -13.45 2.69 -9.19
C TYR A 39 -12.98 1.44 -9.95
N PHE A 40 -12.34 0.50 -9.26
CA PHE A 40 -11.95 -0.78 -9.84
C PHE A 40 -13.16 -1.60 -10.33
N GLY A 41 -14.22 -1.69 -9.52
CA GLY A 41 -15.48 -2.34 -9.93
C GLY A 41 -16.13 -1.67 -11.14
N ALA A 42 -16.18 -0.33 -11.17
CA ALA A 42 -16.70 0.43 -12.30
C ALA A 42 -15.87 0.20 -13.57
N ALA A 43 -14.53 0.17 -13.46
CA ALA A 43 -13.65 -0.13 -14.57
C ALA A 43 -13.88 -1.53 -15.15
N ILE A 44 -14.14 -2.54 -14.30
CA ILE A 44 -14.50 -3.90 -14.74
C ILE A 44 -15.78 -3.87 -15.58
N LEU A 45 -16.80 -3.11 -15.16
CA LEU A 45 -18.05 -3.00 -15.94
C LEU A 45 -17.81 -2.30 -17.28
N ILE A 46 -17.15 -1.14 -17.24
CA ILE A 46 -16.91 -0.29 -18.41
C ILE A 46 -16.02 -0.99 -19.44
N ALA A 47 -15.01 -1.74 -19.03
CA ALA A 47 -14.11 -2.45 -19.94
C ALA A 47 -14.62 -3.85 -20.29
N GLY A 48 -15.16 -4.58 -19.31
CA GLY A 48 -15.56 -5.98 -19.45
C GLY A 48 -16.78 -6.17 -20.35
N ILE A 49 -17.78 -5.28 -20.29
CA ILE A 49 -18.97 -5.39 -21.13
C ILE A 49 -18.61 -5.21 -22.62
N PRO A 50 -17.94 -4.11 -23.04
CA PRO A 50 -17.47 -3.97 -24.42
C PRO A 50 -16.54 -5.11 -24.85
N PHE A 51 -15.64 -5.56 -23.97
CA PHE A 51 -14.72 -6.64 -24.29
C PHE A 51 -15.47 -7.93 -24.68
N LEU A 52 -16.48 -8.34 -23.90
CA LEU A 52 -17.27 -9.52 -24.23
C LEU A 52 -18.12 -9.31 -25.49
N MET A 53 -18.71 -8.13 -25.66
CA MET A 53 -19.52 -7.83 -26.84
C MET A 53 -18.70 -7.88 -28.13
N PHE A 54 -17.54 -7.20 -28.18
CA PHE A 54 -16.75 -7.08 -29.40
C PHE A 54 -15.86 -8.30 -29.68
N PHE A 55 -15.26 -8.91 -28.65
CA PHE A 55 -14.30 -10.00 -28.84
C PHE A 55 -14.89 -11.41 -28.65
N ARG A 56 -16.05 -11.51 -28.01
CA ARG A 56 -16.74 -12.81 -27.78
C ARG A 56 -18.12 -12.87 -28.43
N ASN A 57 -18.54 -11.83 -29.14
CA ASN A 57 -19.81 -11.74 -29.85
C ASN A 57 -21.02 -12.07 -28.95
N THR A 58 -20.95 -11.70 -27.67
CA THR A 58 -22.03 -11.94 -26.70
C THR A 58 -23.04 -10.81 -26.75
N GLY A 59 -24.33 -11.14 -26.61
CA GLY A 59 -25.37 -10.12 -26.44
C GLY A 59 -25.19 -9.30 -25.16
N PHE A 60 -25.67 -8.06 -25.15
CA PHE A 60 -25.52 -7.10 -24.05
C PHE A 60 -25.98 -7.66 -22.70
N LEU A 61 -27.14 -8.31 -22.65
CA LEU A 61 -27.67 -8.90 -21.41
C LEU A 61 -26.78 -10.03 -20.87
N MET A 62 -26.23 -10.86 -21.75
CA MET A 62 -25.34 -11.95 -21.37
C MET A 62 -24.00 -11.40 -20.86
N ALA A 63 -23.47 -10.35 -21.50
CA ALA A 63 -22.27 -9.67 -21.06
C ALA A 63 -22.46 -9.06 -19.66
N ILE A 64 -23.58 -8.38 -19.40
CA ILE A 64 -23.91 -7.85 -18.07
C ILE A 64 -23.98 -8.97 -17.04
N ALA A 65 -24.76 -10.02 -17.31
CA ALA A 65 -24.95 -11.13 -16.39
C ALA A 65 -23.62 -11.80 -16.01
N PHE A 66 -22.66 -11.83 -16.93
CA PHE A 66 -21.34 -12.38 -16.68
C PHE A 66 -20.41 -11.41 -15.94
N VAL A 67 -20.38 -10.11 -16.29
CA VAL A 67 -19.40 -9.15 -15.75
C VAL A 67 -19.78 -8.66 -14.34
N ILE A 68 -21.08 -8.48 -14.05
CA ILE A 68 -21.54 -7.97 -12.74
C ILE A 68 -21.00 -8.81 -11.57
N PRO A 69 -21.09 -10.16 -11.57
CA PRO A 69 -20.52 -10.98 -10.50
C PRO A 69 -19.05 -10.67 -10.23
N PHE A 70 -18.21 -10.51 -11.26
CA PHE A 70 -16.79 -10.18 -11.09
C PHE A 70 -16.57 -8.74 -10.64
N ALA A 71 -17.36 -7.79 -11.15
CA ALA A 71 -17.30 -6.39 -10.74
C ALA A 71 -17.67 -6.19 -9.26
N ILE A 72 -18.38 -7.13 -8.64
CA ILE A 72 -18.68 -7.13 -7.20
C ILE A 72 -17.64 -7.97 -6.44
N LEU A 73 -17.38 -9.19 -6.90
CA LEU A 73 -16.55 -10.16 -6.19
C LEU A 73 -15.09 -9.72 -6.09
N LEU A 74 -14.50 -9.20 -7.18
CA LEU A 74 -13.09 -8.81 -7.19
C LEU A 74 -12.81 -7.63 -6.24
N PRO A 75 -13.58 -6.52 -6.27
CA PRO A 75 -13.44 -5.47 -5.24
C PRO A 75 -13.67 -5.96 -3.82
N TYR A 76 -14.65 -6.85 -3.60
CA TYR A 76 -14.92 -7.41 -2.27
C TYR A 76 -13.71 -8.20 -1.74
N LEU A 77 -13.14 -9.09 -2.54
CA LEU A 77 -11.96 -9.88 -2.18
C LEU A 77 -10.75 -8.97 -1.92
N ARG A 78 -10.51 -7.99 -2.79
CA ARG A 78 -9.43 -7.00 -2.61
C ARG A 78 -9.57 -6.23 -1.30
N ASN A 79 -10.78 -5.77 -0.98
CA ASN A 79 -11.06 -5.10 0.29
C ASN A 79 -10.83 -6.02 1.50
N LYS A 80 -11.29 -7.28 1.42
CA LYS A 80 -11.13 -8.26 2.50
C LYS A 80 -9.66 -8.49 2.81
N ILE A 81 -8.83 -8.72 1.79
CA ILE A 81 -7.39 -8.93 1.95
C ILE A 81 -6.74 -7.66 2.50
N ALA A 82 -7.03 -6.50 1.93
CA ALA A 82 -6.42 -5.24 2.34
C ALA A 82 -6.72 -4.83 3.79
N ASN A 83 -7.90 -5.19 4.32
CA ASN A 83 -8.27 -4.90 5.70
C ASN A 83 -7.61 -5.84 6.71
N THR A 84 -6.96 -6.92 6.27
CA THR A 84 -6.19 -7.78 7.18
C THR A 84 -4.86 -7.16 7.61
N THR A 85 -4.31 -6.24 6.82
CA THR A 85 -3.02 -5.58 7.12
C THR A 85 -3.21 -4.26 7.85
N ILE A 86 -4.34 -3.57 7.67
CA ILE A 86 -4.65 -2.28 8.32
C ILE A 86 -5.63 -2.49 9.47
N LYS A 87 -5.09 -2.67 10.69
CA LYS A 87 -5.87 -2.93 11.90
C LYS A 87 -5.82 -1.76 12.88
N GLU A 88 -6.97 -1.52 13.50
CA GLU A 88 -7.09 -0.63 14.65
C GLU A 88 -6.40 -1.25 15.86
N THR A 89 -5.87 -0.41 16.74
CA THR A 89 -5.15 -0.81 17.94
C THR A 89 -5.70 -0.09 19.16
N THR A 90 -5.59 -0.73 20.31
CA THR A 90 -5.86 -0.12 21.63
C THR A 90 -4.59 0.35 22.32
N LYS A 91 -3.41 -0.03 21.79
CA LYS A 91 -2.09 0.34 22.29
C LYS A 91 -1.43 1.33 21.36
N GLU A 92 -0.33 1.94 21.79
CA GLU A 92 0.54 2.71 20.91
C GLU A 92 0.95 1.89 19.69
N ALA A 93 1.04 2.57 18.54
CA ALA A 93 1.56 1.99 17.32
C ALA A 93 2.98 2.51 17.08
N TYR A 94 3.80 1.66 16.46
CA TYR A 94 5.19 1.98 16.17
C TYR A 94 5.44 1.74 14.69
N VAL A 95 6.18 2.67 14.09
CA VAL A 95 6.75 2.52 12.76
C VAL A 95 8.24 2.77 12.90
N THR A 96 9.04 1.75 12.67
CA THR A 96 10.49 1.82 12.81
C THR A 96 11.15 1.63 11.45
N PHE A 97 11.95 2.61 11.05
CA PHE A 97 12.68 2.61 9.80
C PHE A 97 14.07 2.04 10.02
N TYR A 98 14.42 1.02 9.25
CA TYR A 98 15.76 0.48 9.14
C TYR A 98 16.23 0.61 7.70
N SER A 99 17.54 0.62 7.51
CA SER A 99 18.13 0.77 6.17
C SER A 99 17.61 -0.22 5.12
N GLU A 100 17.26 -1.46 5.51
CA GLU A 100 16.79 -2.50 4.57
C GLU A 100 15.30 -2.85 4.69
N PHE A 101 14.64 -2.47 5.79
CA PHE A 101 13.25 -2.84 6.04
C PHE A 101 12.51 -1.81 6.91
N LEU A 102 11.20 -1.90 6.87
CA LEU A 102 10.29 -1.13 7.71
C LEU A 102 9.57 -2.09 8.67
N ASP A 103 9.56 -1.78 9.95
CA ASP A 103 8.72 -2.48 10.94
C ASP A 103 7.49 -1.61 11.23
N VAL A 104 6.30 -2.12 10.89
CA VAL A 104 5.02 -1.48 11.18
C VAL A 104 4.27 -2.34 12.19
N ASN A 105 4.31 -1.95 13.46
CA ASN A 105 3.63 -2.62 14.56
C ASN A 105 3.93 -4.14 14.62
N GLY A 106 5.21 -4.50 14.46
CA GLY A 106 5.69 -5.89 14.44
C GLY A 106 5.59 -6.57 13.06
N THR A 107 5.04 -5.89 12.06
CA THR A 107 4.96 -6.40 10.69
C THR A 107 6.13 -5.87 9.87
N ILE A 108 7.00 -6.77 9.42
CA ILE A 108 8.17 -6.43 8.63
C ILE A 108 7.81 -6.29 7.14
N ILE A 109 8.20 -5.18 6.55
CA ILE A 109 8.10 -4.88 5.12
C ILE A 109 9.53 -4.68 4.60
N ASP A 110 10.00 -5.62 3.77
CA ASP A 110 11.33 -5.51 3.17
C ASP A 110 11.35 -4.37 2.14
N LEU A 111 12.28 -3.41 2.33
CA LEU A 111 12.48 -2.28 1.42
C LEU A 111 13.54 -2.62 0.36
N PHE A 112 14.61 -3.30 0.78
CA PHE A 112 15.70 -3.73 -0.08
C PHE A 112 15.99 -5.22 0.09
N THR A 113 16.13 -5.92 -1.04
CA THR A 113 16.68 -7.28 -1.10
C THR A 113 17.48 -7.44 -2.39
N ASP A 114 18.02 -8.64 -2.64
CA ASP A 114 18.59 -9.03 -3.94
C ASP A 114 17.69 -8.73 -5.16
N LYS A 115 16.38 -8.65 -4.95
CA LYS A 115 15.37 -8.48 -6.00
C LYS A 115 14.41 -7.33 -5.74
N LYS A 116 14.47 -6.67 -4.59
CA LYS A 116 13.58 -5.59 -4.16
C LYS A 116 14.35 -4.30 -3.96
N TRP A 117 13.77 -3.18 -4.34
CA TRP A 117 14.32 -1.85 -4.09
C TRP A 117 13.19 -0.82 -3.96
N ILE A 118 13.47 0.30 -3.31
CA ILE A 118 12.57 1.46 -3.33
C ILE A 118 12.69 2.13 -4.71
N LYS A 119 11.60 2.12 -5.48
CA LYS A 119 11.51 2.80 -6.77
C LYS A 119 11.23 4.29 -6.57
N ASN A 120 10.37 4.63 -5.62
CA ASN A 120 10.01 6.00 -5.30
C ASN A 120 9.60 6.12 -3.83
N MET A 121 9.80 7.32 -3.25
CA MET A 121 9.31 7.64 -1.93
C MET A 121 8.88 9.12 -1.91
N VAL A 122 7.63 9.38 -1.53
CA VAL A 122 7.04 10.73 -1.60
C VAL A 122 6.13 11.01 -0.41
N ILE A 123 6.06 12.27 -0.01
CA ILE A 123 5.08 12.73 0.97
C ILE A 123 3.79 13.09 0.23
N LEU A 124 2.71 12.43 0.60
CA LEU A 124 1.35 12.74 0.16
C LEU A 124 0.68 13.65 1.19
N PRO A 125 0.18 14.83 0.76
CA PRO A 125 -0.57 15.70 1.64
C PRO A 125 -1.88 15.02 2.06
N ALA A 126 -2.22 15.15 3.34
CA ALA A 126 -3.51 14.70 3.84
C ALA A 126 -4.65 15.58 3.30
N LYS A 127 -5.68 14.96 2.72
CA LYS A 127 -6.98 15.64 2.52
C LYS A 127 -7.69 15.89 3.86
N LYS A 128 -7.52 14.96 4.80
CA LYS A 128 -7.93 14.97 6.21
C LYS A 128 -6.89 14.13 6.97
N GLY A 129 -6.61 14.46 8.23
CA GLY A 129 -5.69 13.69 9.07
C GLY A 129 -4.21 13.98 8.86
N LEU A 130 -3.38 12.95 9.05
CA LEU A 130 -1.92 13.05 8.99
C LEU A 130 -1.40 12.89 7.55
N PRO A 131 -0.40 13.69 7.13
CA PRO A 131 0.27 13.45 5.86
C PRO A 131 0.84 12.03 5.81
N MET A 132 0.99 11.44 4.62
CA MET A 132 1.43 10.06 4.47
C MET A 132 2.76 10.00 3.72
N LEU A 133 3.67 9.14 4.17
CA LEU A 133 4.83 8.73 3.42
C LEU A 133 4.44 7.54 2.55
N GLU A 134 4.38 7.73 1.24
CA GLU A 134 4.21 6.67 0.28
C GLU A 134 5.56 6.11 -0.15
N ILE A 135 5.69 4.80 -0.11
CA ILE A 135 6.88 4.05 -0.45
C ILE A 135 6.50 3.06 -1.56
N GLU A 136 7.02 3.29 -2.75
CA GLU A 136 6.84 2.40 -3.90
C GLU A 136 8.00 1.39 -3.91
N ILE A 137 7.71 0.14 -3.57
CA ILE A 137 8.68 -0.94 -3.51
C ILE A 137 8.55 -1.76 -4.79
N ALA A 138 9.60 -1.76 -5.61
CA ALA A 138 9.65 -2.53 -6.85
C ALA A 138 10.45 -3.81 -6.68
N TRP A 139 10.12 -4.83 -7.47
CA TRP A 139 10.90 -6.06 -7.54
C TRP A 139 10.93 -6.72 -8.90
N HIS A 140 11.99 -7.49 -9.12
CA HIS A 140 12.15 -8.30 -10.33
C HIS A 140 11.27 -9.54 -10.30
N THR A 141 10.52 -9.76 -11.38
CA THR A 141 9.81 -11.01 -11.67
C THR A 141 10.36 -11.64 -12.96
N ARG A 142 9.96 -12.88 -13.27
CA ARG A 142 10.32 -13.53 -14.55
C ARG A 142 9.83 -12.76 -15.79
N LYS A 143 8.80 -11.92 -15.65
CA LYS A 143 8.16 -11.18 -16.74
C LYS A 143 8.50 -9.68 -16.73
N GLY A 144 9.49 -9.27 -15.94
CA GLY A 144 9.87 -7.87 -15.76
C GLY A 144 9.61 -7.36 -14.35
N ASN A 145 9.70 -6.05 -14.18
CA ASN A 145 9.58 -5.40 -12.88
C ASN A 145 8.10 -5.18 -12.53
N THR A 146 7.75 -5.42 -11.28
CA THR A 146 6.45 -5.03 -10.72
C THR A 146 6.71 -4.21 -9.45
N PHE A 147 5.68 -3.56 -8.92
CA PHE A 147 5.79 -2.79 -7.70
C PHE A 147 4.52 -2.88 -6.86
N ASP A 148 4.64 -2.49 -5.60
CA ASP A 148 3.53 -2.27 -4.67
C ASP A 148 3.79 -0.99 -3.87
N GLU A 149 2.71 -0.39 -3.39
CA GLU A 149 2.73 0.85 -2.64
C GLU A 149 2.39 0.56 -1.18
N THR A 150 3.28 0.96 -0.27
CA THR A 150 2.96 1.02 1.16
C THR A 150 2.91 2.46 1.62
N ARG A 151 1.98 2.77 2.54
CA ARG A 151 1.76 4.12 3.05
C ARG A 151 1.81 4.13 4.56
N VAL A 152 2.59 5.02 5.11
CA VAL A 152 2.78 5.19 6.56
C VAL A 152 2.37 6.61 6.95
N PRO A 153 1.58 6.82 8.01
CA PRO A 153 1.25 8.18 8.46
C PRO A 153 2.52 8.88 8.97
N ILE A 154 2.70 10.16 8.68
CA ILE A 154 3.82 10.96 9.18
C ILE A 154 3.30 11.74 10.39
N PRO A 155 3.90 11.58 11.58
CA PRO A 155 3.56 12.42 12.73
C PRO A 155 3.79 13.89 12.39
N THR A 156 2.91 14.79 12.84
CA THR A 156 2.97 16.23 12.48
C THR A 156 4.33 16.88 12.77
N LYS A 157 5.04 16.39 13.80
CA LYS A 157 6.37 16.89 14.22
C LYS A 157 7.55 16.21 13.52
N LYS A 158 7.29 15.31 12.57
CA LYS A 158 8.29 14.46 11.90
C LYS A 158 8.33 14.66 10.38
N LEU A 159 7.73 15.73 9.87
CA LEU A 159 7.76 16.08 8.44
C LEU A 159 9.19 16.24 7.90
N GLU A 160 10.02 17.01 8.61
CA GLU A 160 11.45 17.17 8.25
C GLU A 160 12.20 15.83 8.27
N LYS A 161 11.95 15.00 9.28
CA LYS A 161 12.51 13.64 9.33
C LYS A 161 12.05 12.74 8.19
N ALA A 162 10.81 12.90 7.72
CA ALA A 162 10.35 12.18 6.55
C ALA A 162 11.10 12.60 5.27
N GLU A 163 11.41 13.89 5.13
CA GLU A 163 12.24 14.39 4.03
C GLU A 163 13.68 13.86 4.11
N GLU A 164 14.28 13.84 5.29
CA GLU A 164 15.60 13.22 5.51
C GLU A 164 15.61 11.73 5.13
N LEU A 165 14.56 10.98 5.49
CA LEU A 165 14.43 9.57 5.12
C LEU A 165 14.33 9.40 3.59
N ILE A 166 13.54 10.25 2.91
CA ILE A 166 13.44 10.22 1.44
C ILE A 166 14.81 10.46 0.80
N GLU A 167 15.55 11.44 1.30
CA GLU A 167 16.88 11.75 0.79
C GLU A 167 17.86 10.59 1.05
N TYR A 168 17.86 10.04 2.26
CA TYR A 168 18.65 8.86 2.61
C TYR A 168 18.40 7.71 1.62
N TYR A 169 17.14 7.30 1.46
CA TYR A 169 16.79 6.16 0.59
C TYR A 169 17.00 6.42 -0.90
N ARG A 170 17.00 7.69 -1.33
CA ARG A 170 17.32 8.05 -2.72
C ARG A 170 18.77 7.70 -3.07
N PHE A 171 19.68 7.85 -2.10
CA PHE A 171 21.10 7.58 -2.28
C PHE A 171 21.55 6.23 -1.70
N TYR A 172 20.70 5.57 -0.91
CA TYR A 172 20.98 4.28 -0.31
C TYR A 172 21.05 3.17 -1.37
N LYS A 173 22.24 2.55 -1.48
CA LYS A 173 22.55 1.39 -2.32
C LYS A 173 23.60 0.51 -1.66
#